data_AF-A0A7E4UZV4-F1
#
_entry.id   AF-A0A7E4UZV4-F1
#
_cell.length_a   1.000
_cell.length_b   1.000
_cell.length_c   1.000
_cell.angle_alpha   90.00
_cell.angle_beta   90.00
_cell.angle_gamma   90.00
#
_symmetry.space_group_name_H-M   'P 1'
#
loop_
_entity.id
_entity.type
_entity.pdbx_description
1 polymer ?
#
loop_
_entity_poly.entity_id
_entity_poly.type
_entity_poly.pdbx_seq_one_letter_code
_entity_poly.pdbx_strand_id
1 'polypeptide(L)'
;MGVGLVVMTSFDRLFSVLFPRVHTQMNKVLYMGGILLICAAYTTYIITISYINITDKKDIKVVCLIVEAMHGDPATIWAASTCGSTLVAVVNYGIVGLCIKLKIGNSNTTQRLFKSLSIMTTMMMCSWFLTCVSMVIVVALGSTEEQIFYTPLYTGITINVACGANFFVLFKFR
;
A
#
# COMPACT_ATOMS: atom_id res chain seq x y z
N MET A 1 -7.38 3.86 0.72
CA MET A 1 -6.67 4.80 -0.17
C MET A 1 -5.22 5.06 0.27
N GLY A 2 -4.43 4.01 0.55
CA GLY A 2 -3.01 4.13 0.95
C GLY A 2 -2.02 3.46 -0.01
N VAL A 3 -2.53 2.73 -1.01
CA VAL A 3 -1.73 1.85 -1.88
C VAL A 3 -0.82 2.65 -2.82
N GLY A 4 -1.30 3.75 -3.39
CA GLY A 4 -0.49 4.61 -4.26
C GLY A 4 0.76 5.13 -3.55
N LEU A 5 0.63 5.51 -2.27
CA LEU A 5 1.77 5.93 -1.45
C LEU A 5 2.74 4.77 -1.18
N VAL A 6 2.25 3.55 -0.94
CA VAL A 6 3.10 2.37 -0.73
C VAL A 6 3.95 2.06 -1.98
N VAL A 7 3.36 2.16 -3.16
CA VAL A 7 4.09 1.93 -4.43
C VAL A 7 5.11 3.02 -4.68
N MET A 8 4.69 4.30 -4.57
CA MET A 8 5.59 5.41 -4.84
C MET A 8 6.75 5.47 -3.84
N THR A 9 6.51 5.16 -2.57
CA THR A 9 7.60 5.02 -1.58
C THR A 9 8.51 3.83 -1.89
N SER A 10 8.00 2.71 -2.42
CA SER A 10 8.85 1.59 -2.85
C SER A 10 9.78 1.99 -4.01
N PHE A 11 9.26 2.74 -4.98
CA PHE A 11 10.06 3.25 -6.11
C PHE A 11 11.07 4.29 -5.67
N ASP A 12 10.69 5.18 -4.76
CA ASP A 12 11.59 6.16 -4.15
C ASP A 12 12.82 5.48 -3.54
N ARG A 13 12.60 4.40 -2.76
CA ARG A 13 13.69 3.63 -2.15
C ARG A 13 14.54 2.92 -3.19
N LEU A 14 13.93 2.31 -4.20
CA LEU A 14 14.67 1.69 -5.31
C LEU A 14 15.55 2.71 -6.04
N PHE A 15 15.00 3.88 -6.35
CA PHE A 15 15.71 4.96 -7.01
C PHE A 15 16.86 5.50 -6.16
N SER A 16 16.66 5.65 -4.84
CA SER A 16 17.70 6.10 -3.93
C SER A 16 18.92 5.17 -3.86
N VAL A 17 18.72 3.86 -4.04
CA VAL A 17 19.79 2.84 -3.99
C VAL A 17 20.45 2.62 -5.35
N LEU A 18 19.68 2.69 -6.44
CA LEU A 18 20.22 2.57 -7.79
C LEU A 18 21.01 3.82 -8.20
N PHE A 19 20.49 5.02 -7.90
CA PHE A 19 21.02 6.30 -8.36
C PHE A 19 21.21 7.31 -7.22
N PRO A 20 22.09 7.03 -6.23
CA PRO A 20 22.27 7.89 -5.06
C PRO A 20 22.73 9.32 -5.41
N ARG A 21 23.56 9.48 -6.45
CA ARG A 21 24.05 10.79 -6.91
C ARG A 21 22.91 11.69 -7.43
N VAL A 22 22.02 11.14 -8.25
CA VAL A 22 20.89 11.88 -8.84
C VAL A 22 19.87 12.23 -7.77
N HIS A 23 19.51 11.27 -6.91
CA HIS A 23 18.55 11.47 -5.84
C HIS A 23 18.98 12.58 -4.85
N THR A 24 20.28 12.75 -4.61
CA THR A 24 20.79 13.78 -3.69
C THR A 24 20.79 15.19 -4.32
N GLN A 25 20.89 15.29 -5.65
CA GLN A 25 20.95 16.56 -6.38
C GLN A 25 19.57 17.10 -6.79
N MET A 26 18.51 16.29 -6.68
CA MET A 26 17.15 16.72 -7.03
C MET A 26 16.55 17.67 -5.99
N ASN A 27 15.71 18.59 -6.46
CA ASN A 27 14.91 19.43 -5.57
C ASN A 27 13.86 18.58 -4.85
N LYS A 28 14.08 18.36 -3.55
CA LYS A 28 13.26 17.50 -2.69
C LYS A 28 11.79 17.94 -2.63
N VAL A 29 11.53 19.26 -2.70
CA VAL A 29 10.17 19.81 -2.60
C VAL A 29 9.36 19.49 -3.85
N LEU A 30 9.93 19.72 -5.03
CA LEU A 30 9.28 19.42 -6.31
C LEU A 30 9.06 17.92 -6.49
N TYR A 31 10.05 17.11 -6.08
CA TYR A 31 9.97 15.66 -6.18
C TYR A 31 8.89 15.06 -5.25
N MET A 32 8.87 15.46 -3.96
CA MET A 32 7.81 15.06 -3.03
C MET A 32 6.44 15.55 -3.48
N GLY A 33 6.36 16.79 -3.97
CA GLY A 33 5.14 17.36 -4.53
C GLY A 33 4.60 16.53 -5.69
N GLY A 34 5.46 16.12 -6.62
CA GLY A 34 5.09 15.26 -7.75
C GLY A 34 4.55 13.90 -7.31
N ILE A 35 5.22 13.24 -6.37
CA ILE A 35 4.74 11.95 -5.81
C ILE A 35 3.35 12.12 -5.16
N LEU A 36 3.18 13.16 -4.34
CA LEU A 36 1.90 13.43 -3.69
C LEU A 36 0.80 13.73 -4.70
N LEU A 37 1.10 14.47 -5.77
CA LEU A 37 0.14 14.83 -6.80
C LEU A 37 -0.31 13.60 -7.60
N ILE A 38 0.61 12.68 -7.93
CA ILE A 38 0.27 11.40 -8.57
C ILE A 38 -0.61 10.55 -7.64
N CYS A 39 -0.24 10.45 -6.36
CA CYS A 39 -1.03 9.72 -5.36
C CYS A 39 -2.43 10.32 -5.18
N ALA A 40 -2.53 11.65 -5.15
CA ALA A 40 -3.79 12.37 -5.07
C ALA A 40 -4.64 12.14 -6.32
N ALA A 41 -4.05 12.22 -7.51
CA ALA A 41 -4.76 11.95 -8.77
C ALA A 41 -5.33 10.53 -8.82
N TYR A 42 -4.57 9.51 -8.44
CA TYR A 42 -5.05 8.13 -8.37
C TYR A 42 -6.18 7.96 -7.36
N THR A 43 -6.03 8.58 -6.19
CA THR A 43 -7.04 8.58 -5.12
C THR A 43 -8.35 9.21 -5.62
N THR A 44 -8.27 10.39 -6.22
CA THR A 44 -9.42 11.09 -6.80
C THR A 44 -10.06 10.27 -7.92
N TYR A 45 -9.29 9.65 -8.81
CA TYR A 45 -9.81 8.79 -9.87
C TYR A 45 -10.67 7.64 -9.31
N ILE A 46 -10.16 6.92 -8.31
CA ILE A 46 -10.88 5.81 -7.68
C ILE A 46 -12.16 6.30 -6.96
N ILE A 47 -12.11 7.45 -6.27
CA ILE A 47 -13.33 8.02 -5.65
C ILE A 47 -14.37 8.37 -6.71
N THR A 48 -13.97 9.01 -7.81
CA THR A 48 -14.90 9.46 -8.84
C THR A 48 -15.60 8.28 -9.51
N ILE A 49 -14.88 7.22 -9.87
CA ILE A 49 -15.52 6.02 -10.47
C ILE A 49 -16.48 5.35 -9.49
N SER A 50 -16.14 5.32 -8.19
CA SER A 50 -17.01 4.79 -7.14
C SER A 50 -18.26 5.63 -6.97
N TYR A 51 -18.12 6.95 -6.94
CA TYR A 51 -19.24 7.88 -6.81
C TYR A 51 -20.24 7.77 -7.95
N ILE A 52 -19.75 7.66 -9.19
CA ILE A 52 -20.61 7.48 -10.37
C ILE A 52 -21.38 6.15 -10.28
N ASN A 53 -20.71 5.06 -9.92
CA ASN A 53 -21.33 3.73 -9.80
C ASN A 53 -22.40 3.65 -8.70
N ILE A 54 -22.19 4.34 -7.58
CA ILE A 54 -23.18 4.43 -6.49
C ILE A 54 -24.38 5.28 -6.91
N THR A 55 -24.15 6.43 -7.56
CA THR A 55 -25.22 7.34 -7.96
C THR A 55 -26.18 6.71 -8.98
N ASP A 56 -25.65 5.82 -9.83
CA ASP A 56 -26.44 5.09 -10.82
C ASP A 56 -27.33 4.00 -10.18
N LYS A 57 -26.96 3.50 -9.00
CA LYS A 57 -27.68 2.46 -8.25
C LYS A 57 -28.32 3.05 -6.99
N LYS A 58 -29.48 3.69 -7.16
CA LYS A 58 -30.21 4.46 -6.12
C LYS A 58 -30.62 3.69 -4.84
N ASP A 59 -30.54 2.35 -4.83
CA ASP A 59 -30.96 1.52 -3.69
C ASP A 59 -29.80 1.05 -2.78
N ILE A 60 -28.55 1.46 -3.05
CA ILE A 60 -27.40 1.03 -2.24
C ILE A 60 -27.18 2.00 -1.09
N LYS A 61 -27.38 1.53 0.15
CA LYS A 61 -26.94 2.25 1.35
C LYS A 61 -25.43 2.10 1.48
N VAL A 62 -24.70 3.20 1.32
CA VAL A 62 -23.24 3.19 1.47
C VAL A 62 -22.91 3.37 2.95
N VAL A 63 -22.34 2.33 3.56
CA VAL A 63 -21.68 2.47 4.86
C VAL A 63 -20.35 3.20 4.64
N CYS A 64 -19.88 3.99 5.62
CA CYS A 64 -18.59 4.68 5.57
C CYS A 64 -17.41 3.69 5.75
N LEU A 65 -17.39 2.65 4.91
CA LEU A 65 -16.35 1.64 4.81
C LEU A 65 -15.68 1.74 3.45
N ILE A 66 -14.35 1.66 3.43
CA ILE A 66 -13.56 1.74 2.19
C ILE A 66 -13.97 0.67 1.18
N VAL A 67 -14.35 -0.51 1.66
CA VAL A 67 -14.71 -1.65 0.82
C VAL A 67 -16.18 -1.58 0.35
N GLU A 68 -17.06 -1.00 1.15
CA GLU A 68 -18.48 -0.80 0.82
C GLU A 68 -18.73 0.39 -0.11
N ALA A 69 -17.86 1.41 -0.03
CA ALA A 69 -17.89 2.54 -0.95
C ALA A 69 -17.53 2.14 -2.39
N MET A 70 -17.09 0.90 -2.63
CA MET A 70 -16.77 0.37 -3.94
C MET A 70 -17.67 -0.82 -4.22
N HIS A 71 -18.69 -0.63 -5.06
CA HIS A 71 -19.65 -1.68 -5.41
C HIS A 71 -19.56 -2.00 -6.90
N GLY A 72 -19.50 -3.30 -7.27
CA GLY A 72 -19.36 -3.73 -8.66
C GLY A 72 -17.94 -3.56 -9.24
N ASP A 73 -17.83 -3.11 -10.49
CA ASP A 73 -16.56 -3.00 -11.22
C ASP A 73 -15.47 -2.14 -10.54
N PRO A 74 -15.77 -1.03 -9.85
CA PRO A 74 -14.77 -0.30 -9.08
C PRO A 74 -14.09 -1.14 -7.99
N ALA A 75 -14.80 -2.10 -7.40
CA ALA A 75 -14.27 -2.96 -6.35
C ALA A 75 -13.22 -3.93 -6.91
N THR A 76 -13.47 -4.49 -8.09
CA THR A 76 -12.53 -5.41 -8.75
C THR A 76 -11.30 -4.67 -9.26
N ILE A 77 -11.47 -3.48 -9.84
CA ILE A 77 -10.36 -2.61 -10.27
C ILE A 77 -9.50 -2.19 -9.07
N TRP A 78 -10.14 -1.81 -7.96
CA TRP A 78 -9.43 -1.46 -6.73
C TRP A 78 -8.70 -2.66 -6.13
N ALA A 79 -9.34 -3.83 -6.05
CA ALA A 79 -8.70 -5.04 -5.55
C ALA A 79 -7.50 -5.47 -6.42
N ALA A 80 -7.66 -5.47 -7.74
CA ALA A 80 -6.60 -5.80 -8.69
C ALA A 80 -5.42 -4.81 -8.60
N SER A 81 -5.70 -3.51 -8.57
CA SER A 81 -4.66 -2.48 -8.41
C SER A 81 -3.98 -2.55 -7.05
N THR A 82 -4.69 -2.92 -5.99
CA THR A 82 -4.14 -3.15 -4.64
C THR A 82 -3.21 -4.34 -4.60
N CYS A 83 -3.63 -5.49 -5.15
CA CYS A 83 -2.79 -6.67 -5.26
C CYS A 83 -1.53 -6.41 -6.11
N GLY A 84 -1.69 -5.81 -7.29
CA GLY A 84 -0.58 -5.52 -8.20
C GLY A 84 0.44 -4.57 -7.57
N SER A 85 -0.04 -3.51 -6.94
CA SER A 85 0.79 -2.53 -6.22
C SER A 85 1.59 -3.14 -5.08
N THR A 86 0.95 -4.01 -4.30
CA THR A 86 1.57 -4.74 -3.18
C THR A 86 2.69 -5.64 -3.71
N LEU A 87 2.45 -6.34 -4.83
CA LEU A 87 3.42 -7.22 -5.45
C LEU A 87 4.62 -6.46 -6.04
N VAL A 88 4.39 -5.33 -6.71
CA VAL A 88 5.45 -4.44 -7.21
C VAL A 88 6.31 -3.91 -6.05
N ALA A 89 5.69 -3.51 -4.94
CA ALA A 89 6.43 -3.06 -3.77
C ALA A 89 7.34 -4.17 -3.22
N VAL A 90 6.86 -5.41 -3.13
CA VAL A 90 7.68 -6.57 -2.71
C VAL A 90 8.92 -6.73 -3.60
N VAL A 91 8.75 -6.70 -4.92
CA VAL A 91 9.87 -6.83 -5.86
C VAL A 91 10.87 -5.69 -5.67
N ASN A 92 10.40 -4.45 -5.61
CA ASN A 92 11.25 -3.27 -5.42
C ASN A 92 12.07 -3.35 -4.12
N TYR A 93 11.43 -3.71 -3.00
CA TYR A 93 12.13 -3.85 -1.72
C TYR A 93 13.08 -5.05 -1.68
N GLY A 94 12.74 -6.15 -2.37
CA GLY A 94 13.64 -7.29 -2.56
C GLY A 94 14.92 -6.88 -3.30
N ILE A 95 14.77 -6.13 -4.40
CA ILE A 95 15.91 -5.59 -5.17
C ILE A 95 16.74 -4.64 -4.31
N VAL A 96 16.11 -3.72 -3.58
CA VAL A 96 16.80 -2.81 -2.64
C VAL A 96 17.62 -3.60 -1.62
N GLY A 97 17.04 -4.62 -1.00
CA GLY A 97 17.72 -5.48 -0.03
C GLY A 97 18.92 -6.23 -0.64
N LEU A 98 18.78 -6.73 -1.87
CA LEU A 98 19.87 -7.37 -2.61
C LEU A 98 20.98 -6.36 -2.95
N CYS A 99 20.63 -5.19 -3.49
CA CYS A 99 21.58 -4.14 -3.84
C CYS A 99 22.38 -3.66 -2.64
N ILE A 100 21.76 -3.55 -1.47
CA ILE A 100 22.45 -3.19 -0.22
C ILE A 100 23.44 -4.28 0.18
N LYS A 101 23.02 -5.55 0.17
CA LYS A 101 23.91 -6.68 0.48
C LYS A 101 25.12 -6.76 -0.47
N LEU A 102 24.92 -6.40 -1.74
CA LEU A 102 25.97 -6.46 -2.76
C LEU A 102 26.89 -5.23 -2.79
N LYS A 103 26.36 -4.02 -2.56
CA LYS A 103 27.13 -2.76 -2.70
C LYS A 103 27.64 -2.19 -1.38
N ILE A 104 26.99 -2.46 -0.26
CA ILE A 104 27.25 -1.80 1.02
C ILE A 104 27.83 -2.84 1.98
N GLY A 105 29.11 -3.14 1.82
CA GLY A 105 29.89 -3.74 2.89
C GLY A 105 29.93 -2.78 4.10
N ASN A 106 29.46 -3.24 5.25
CA ASN A 106 29.77 -2.76 6.60
C ASN A 106 29.32 -1.35 7.08
N SER A 107 28.55 -0.56 6.32
CA SER A 107 27.96 0.69 6.87
C SER A 107 26.74 0.41 7.78
N ASN A 108 27.00 0.23 9.08
CA ASN A 108 25.99 -0.11 10.11
C ASN A 108 24.76 0.83 10.13
N THR A 109 24.94 2.14 9.92
CA THR A 109 23.84 3.12 10.01
C THR A 109 22.84 2.98 8.85
N THR A 110 23.35 2.94 7.63
CA THR A 110 22.52 2.78 6.41
C THR A 110 21.80 1.44 6.43
N GLN A 111 22.47 0.36 6.84
CA GLN A 111 21.88 -0.96 6.95
C GLN A 111 20.74 -1.02 7.99
N ARG A 112 20.88 -0.32 9.13
CA ARG A 112 19.85 -0.25 10.18
C ARG A 112 18.60 0.48 9.69
N LEU A 113 18.75 1.60 9.00
CA LEU A 113 17.64 2.35 8.40
C LEU A 113 16.88 1.49 7.39
N PHE A 114 17.57 0.85 6.45
CA PHE A 114 16.92 -0.02 5.46
C PHE A 114 16.27 -1.26 6.08
N LYS A 115 16.86 -1.84 7.14
CA LYS A 115 16.25 -2.96 7.88
C LYS A 115 14.93 -2.54 8.53
N SER A 116 14.89 -1.37 9.16
CA SER A 116 13.65 -0.83 9.76
C SER A 116 12.55 -0.58 8.72
N LEU A 117 12.93 -0.02 7.56
CA LEU A 117 12.04 0.21 6.42
C LEU A 117 11.51 -1.08 5.80
N SER A 118 12.36 -2.10 5.69
CA SER A 118 11.96 -3.42 5.23
C SER A 118 10.94 -4.05 6.19
N ILE A 119 11.15 -3.96 7.51
CA ILE A 119 10.20 -4.47 8.52
C ILE A 119 8.83 -3.77 8.41
N MET A 120 8.81 -2.44 8.37
CA MET A 120 7.58 -1.65 8.22
C MET A 120 6.81 -2.06 6.95
N THR A 121 7.53 -2.23 5.85
CA THR A 121 6.93 -2.63 4.59
C THR A 121 6.39 -4.05 4.66
N THR A 122 7.16 -5.02 5.16
CA THR A 122 6.70 -6.41 5.28
C THR A 122 5.45 -6.52 6.15
N MET A 123 5.37 -5.78 7.26
CA MET A 123 4.16 -5.73 8.09
C MET A 123 2.96 -5.21 7.29
N MET A 124 3.15 -4.11 6.54
CA MET A 124 2.11 -3.56 5.67
C MET A 124 1.68 -4.55 4.58
N MET A 125 2.63 -5.26 3.97
CA MET A 125 2.36 -6.29 2.95
C MET A 125 1.57 -7.45 3.53
N CYS A 126 1.95 -7.95 4.70
CA CYS A 126 1.24 -9.03 5.39
C CYS A 126 -0.22 -8.64 5.68
N SER A 127 -0.47 -7.41 6.12
CA SER A 127 -1.83 -6.93 6.39
C SER A 127 -2.69 -6.84 5.11
N TRP A 128 -2.13 -6.33 4.00
CA TRP A 128 -2.84 -6.30 2.72
C TRP A 128 -3.08 -7.69 2.16
N PHE A 129 -2.09 -8.57 2.24
CA PHE A 129 -2.22 -9.95 1.78
C PHE A 129 -3.27 -10.72 2.58
N LEU A 130 -3.27 -10.58 3.91
CA LEU A 130 -4.28 -11.17 4.79
C LEU A 130 -5.69 -10.72 4.39
N THR A 131 -5.85 -9.42 4.13
CA THR A 131 -7.13 -8.83 3.70
C THR A 131 -7.57 -9.42 2.35
N CYS A 132 -6.70 -9.45 1.35
CA CYS A 132 -7.02 -10.01 0.03
C CYS A 132 -7.33 -11.51 0.06
N VAL A 133 -6.54 -12.30 0.79
CA VAL A 133 -6.76 -13.75 0.93
C VAL A 133 -8.07 -14.03 1.66
N SER A 134 -8.34 -13.32 2.76
CA SER A 134 -9.60 -13.46 3.50
C SER A 134 -10.81 -13.18 2.61
N MET A 135 -10.71 -12.17 1.74
CA MET A 135 -11.74 -11.83 0.76
C MET A 135 -11.97 -12.94 -0.27
N VAL A 136 -10.90 -13.44 -0.88
CA VAL A 136 -11.01 -14.51 -1.88
C VAL A 136 -11.59 -15.77 -1.27
N ILE A 137 -11.19 -16.13 -0.04
CA ILE A 137 -11.72 -17.31 0.66
C ILE A 137 -13.22 -17.17 0.90
N VAL A 138 -13.66 -16.03 1.44
CA VAL A 138 -15.08 -15.82 1.75
C VAL A 138 -15.94 -15.81 0.48
N VAL A 139 -15.45 -15.22 -0.61
CA VAL A 139 -16.14 -15.28 -1.91
C VAL A 139 -16.14 -16.70 -2.47
N ALA A 140 -15.03 -17.44 -2.40
CA ALA A 140 -14.91 -18.79 -2.93
C ALA A 140 -15.76 -19.83 -2.18
N LEU A 141 -16.03 -19.61 -0.90
CA LEU A 141 -16.86 -20.50 -0.06
C LEU A 141 -18.36 -20.27 -0.24
N GLY A 142 -18.79 -19.31 -1.06
CA GLY A 142 -20.22 -19.00 -1.22
C GLY A 142 -20.86 -18.49 0.07
N SER A 143 -20.10 -17.74 0.87
CA SER A 143 -20.52 -17.19 2.16
C SER A 143 -21.69 -16.22 2.07
N THR A 144 -22.39 -16.00 3.19
CA THR A 144 -23.49 -15.04 3.29
C THR A 144 -23.02 -13.60 3.07
N GLU A 145 -23.93 -12.72 2.63
CA GLU A 145 -23.64 -11.29 2.40
C GLU A 145 -23.02 -10.61 3.64
N GLU A 146 -23.48 -10.99 4.84
CA GLU A 146 -22.91 -10.52 6.10
C GLU A 146 -21.45 -10.92 6.29
N GLN A 147 -21.06 -12.15 5.93
CA GLN A 147 -19.68 -12.62 6.06
C GLN A 147 -18.75 -11.90 5.08
N ILE A 148 -19.24 -11.62 3.87
CA ILE A 148 -18.53 -10.82 2.86
C ILE A 148 -18.33 -9.38 3.36
N PHE A 149 -19.29 -8.84 4.11
CA PHE A 149 -19.22 -7.51 4.71
C PHE A 149 -18.26 -7.43 5.93
N TYR A 150 -18.38 -8.36 6.89
CA TYR A 150 -17.62 -8.29 8.14
C TYR A 150 -16.15 -8.70 7.98
N THR A 151 -15.84 -9.56 7.02
CA THR A 151 -14.46 -10.02 6.80
C THR A 151 -13.46 -8.92 6.46
N PRO A 152 -13.67 -8.05 5.45
CA PRO A 152 -12.81 -6.88 5.21
C PRO A 152 -12.77 -5.91 6.38
N LEU A 153 -13.87 -5.79 7.13
CA LEU A 153 -13.94 -4.90 8.28
C LEU A 153 -12.91 -5.32 9.32
N TYR A 154 -12.89 -6.60 9.68
CA TYR A 154 -11.95 -7.13 10.66
C TYR A 154 -10.52 -7.23 10.13
N THR A 155 -10.33 -7.69 8.89
CA THR A 155 -8.98 -7.81 8.33
C THR A 155 -8.38 -6.44 8.00
N GLY A 156 -9.18 -5.45 7.66
CA GLY A 156 -8.76 -4.06 7.47
C GLY A 156 -8.17 -3.41 8.72
N ILE A 157 -8.54 -3.85 9.93
CA ILE A 157 -7.93 -3.40 11.18
C ILE A 157 -6.42 -3.68 11.18
N THR A 158 -5.99 -4.81 10.62
CA THR A 158 -4.56 -5.18 10.57
C THR A 158 -3.74 -4.20 9.73
N ILE A 159 -4.33 -3.57 8.72
CA ILE A 159 -3.68 -2.54 7.90
C ILE A 159 -3.48 -1.28 8.74
N ASN A 160 -4.49 -0.87 9.51
CA ASN A 160 -4.39 0.28 10.41
C ASN A 160 -3.34 0.04 11.51
N VAL A 161 -3.29 -1.17 12.07
CA VAL A 161 -2.26 -1.56 13.04
C VAL A 161 -0.86 -1.50 12.40
N ALA A 162 -0.69 -1.98 11.16
CA ALA A 162 0.59 -1.87 10.45
C ALA A 162 1.00 -0.41 10.21
N CYS A 163 0.06 0.46 9.85
CA CYS A 163 0.31 1.90 9.74
C CYS A 163 0.78 2.52 11.06
N GLY A 164 0.15 2.15 12.18
CA GLY A 164 0.53 2.63 13.52
C GLY A 164 1.87 2.04 14.02
N ALA A 165 2.17 0.79 13.64
CA ALA A 165 3.39 0.09 14.04
C ALA A 165 4.67 0.77 13.51
N ASN A 166 4.56 1.53 12.42
CA ASN A 166 5.68 2.28 11.84
C ASN A 166 6.34 3.22 12.85
N PHE A 167 5.56 3.83 13.76
CA PHE A 167 6.11 4.68 14.81
C PHE A 167 7.07 3.91 15.73
N PHE A 168 6.66 2.73 16.21
CA PHE A 168 7.48 1.90 17.09
C PHE A 168 8.74 1.39 16.41
N VAL A 169 8.64 1.02 15.14
CA VAL A 169 9.79 0.56 14.35
C VAL A 169 10.79 1.71 14.17
N LEU A 170 10.33 2.91 13.81
CA LEU A 170 11.20 4.08 13.69
C LEU A 170 11.86 4.46 15.01
N PHE A 171 11.16 4.37 16.14
CA PHE A 171 11.72 4.72 17.46
C PHE A 171 12.78 3.72 17.93
N LYS A 172 12.60 2.42 17.65
CA LYS A 172 13.56 1.36 18.02
C LYS A 172 14.81 1.34 17.14
N PHE A 173 14.71 1.79 15.89
CA PHE A 173 15.81 1.75 14.91
C PHE A 173 16.49 3.11 14.65
N ARG A 174 16.01 4.20 15.27
CA ARG A 174 16.76 5.45 15.45
C ARG A 174 17.97 5.23 16.36
#